data_AF-A0AAV3K594-F1
#
_entry.id   AF-A0AAV3K594-F1
#
_cell.length_a   1.000
_cell.length_b   1.000
_cell.length_c   1.000
_cell.angle_alpha   90.00
_cell.angle_beta   90.00
_cell.angle_gamma   90.00
#
_symmetry.space_group_name_H-M   'P 1'
#
loop_
_entity.id
_entity.type
_entity.pdbx_description
1 polymer ?
#
loop_
_entity_poly.entity_id
_entity_poly.type
_entity_poly.pdbx_seq_one_letter_code
_entity_poly.pdbx_strand_id
1 'polypeptide(L)' 'MGALVLTMIPLTVFLLFVAPLWLWLHYSQRRNRSLQWDPAEQQRLARLTEDAQRMRERIDTLEQILDAEHPNWRQS' A
#
# COMPACT_ATOMS: atom_id res chain seq x y z
N MET A 1 18.97 -38.94 -36.16
CA MET A 1 18.24 -37.65 -36.04
C MET A 1 16.89 -37.74 -35.30
N GLY A 2 16.24 -38.91 -35.17
CA GLY A 2 14.93 -39.03 -34.49
C GLY A 2 14.95 -39.08 -32.95
N ALA A 3 16.05 -39.55 -32.32
CA ALA A 3 16.11 -39.67 -30.87
C ALA A 3 16.14 -38.31 -30.14
N LEU A 4 16.67 -37.28 -30.80
CA LEU A 4 16.83 -35.95 -30.21
C LEU A 4 15.50 -35.17 -30.18
N VAL A 5 14.64 -35.36 -31.19
CA VAL A 5 13.29 -34.77 -31.20
C VAL A 5 12.37 -35.44 -30.18
N LEU A 6 12.51 -36.74 -29.94
CA LEU A 6 11.71 -37.46 -28.94
C LEU A 6 11.96 -36.96 -27.50
N THR A 7 13.19 -36.54 -27.18
CA THR A 7 13.55 -36.01 -25.85
C THR A 7 13.31 -34.51 -25.72
N MET A 8 13.43 -33.75 -26.80
CA MET A 8 13.21 -32.30 -26.78
C MET A 8 11.73 -31.94 -26.61
N ILE A 9 10.80 -32.68 -27.22
CA ILE A 9 9.36 -32.41 -27.11
C ILE A 9 8.86 -32.36 -25.64
N PRO A 10 9.07 -33.40 -24.79
CA PRO A 10 8.62 -33.36 -23.41
C PRO A 10 9.34 -32.29 -22.57
N LEU A 11 10.62 -32.02 -22.86
CA LEU A 11 11.38 -30.96 -22.18
C LEU A 11 10.85 -29.56 -22.52
N THR A 12 10.55 -29.30 -23.79
CA THR A 12 9.99 -28.02 -24.23
C THR A 12 8.61 -27.78 -23.61
N VAL A 13 7.74 -28.79 -23.60
CA VAL A 13 6.42 -28.68 -22.95
C VAL A 13 6.57 -28.43 -21.46
N PHE A 14 7.45 -29.16 -20.78
CA PHE A 14 7.74 -28.94 -19.35
C PHE A 14 8.18 -27.49 -19.08
N LEU A 15 9.12 -26.96 -19.86
CA LEU A 15 9.55 -25.56 -19.72
C LEU A 15 8.43 -24.57 -20.04
N LEU A 16 7.61 -24.84 -21.06
CA LEU A 16 6.51 -23.96 -21.46
C LEU A 16 5.44 -23.86 -20.37
N PHE A 17 5.25 -24.89 -19.53
CA PHE A 17 4.34 -24.84 -18.39
C PHE A 17 5.00 -24.36 -17.09
N VAL A 18 6.21 -24.81 -16.80
CA VAL A 18 6.90 -24.50 -15.54
C VAL A 18 7.46 -23.08 -15.54
N ALA A 19 7.99 -22.58 -16.66
CA ALA A 19 8.51 -21.22 -16.76
C ALA A 19 7.46 -20.13 -16.49
N PRO A 20 6.24 -20.16 -17.06
CA PRO A 20 5.22 -19.16 -16.73
C PRO A 20 4.70 -19.31 -15.30
N LEU A 21 4.61 -20.53 -14.75
CA LEU A 21 4.22 -20.74 -13.36
C LEU A 21 5.28 -20.18 -12.39
N TRP A 22 6.56 -20.37 -12.71
CA TRP A 22 7.69 -19.82 -11.95
C TRP A 22 7.76 -18.30 -12.07
N LEU A 23 7.58 -17.75 -13.28
CA LEU A 23 7.53 -16.31 -13.50
C LEU A 23 6.40 -15.68 -12.67
N TRP A 24 5.21 -16.28 -12.72
CA TRP A 24 4.08 -15.85 -11.91
C TRP A 24 4.41 -15.88 -10.41
N LEU A 25 5.01 -16.98 -9.91
CA LEU A 25 5.40 -17.10 -8.50
C LEU A 25 6.51 -16.10 -8.12
N HIS A 26 7.56 -15.98 -8.92
CA HIS A 26 8.69 -15.08 -8.66
C HIS A 26 8.26 -13.61 -8.64
N TYR A 27 7.41 -13.21 -9.60
CA TYR A 27 6.87 -11.84 -9.64
C TYR A 27 5.83 -11.63 -8.54
N SER A 28 5.02 -12.64 -8.22
CA SER A 28 4.10 -12.60 -7.08
C SER A 28 4.84 -12.42 -5.77
N GLN A 29 5.99 -13.08 -5.54
CA GLN A 29 6.77 -12.90 -4.32
C GLN A 29 7.37 -11.49 -4.18
N ARG A 30 7.78 -10.85 -5.29
CA ARG A 30 8.19 -9.44 -5.28
C ARG A 30 7.02 -8.50 -5.02
N ARG A 31 5.86 -8.76 -5.60
CA ARG A 31 4.65 -7.95 -5.44
C ARG A 31 4.03 -8.12 -4.05
N ASN A 32 4.05 -9.34 -3.54
CA ASN A 32 3.61 -9.66 -2.20
C ASN A 32 4.51 -9.00 -1.18
N ARG A 33 5.84 -8.87 -1.36
CA ARG A 33 6.66 -8.08 -0.40
C ARG A 33 6.22 -6.63 -0.23
N SER A 34 5.67 -6.01 -1.28
CA SER A 34 5.05 -4.67 -1.22
C SER A 34 3.57 -4.67 -0.82
N LEU A 35 2.91 -5.85 -0.78
CA LEU A 35 1.48 -6.01 -0.50
C LEU A 35 1.19 -6.84 0.77
N GLN A 36 2.21 -7.27 1.50
CA GLN A 36 2.09 -7.66 2.91
C GLN A 36 1.87 -6.34 3.62
N TRP A 37 0.64 -6.13 4.07
CA TRP A 37 0.21 -5.00 4.89
C TRP A 37 1.34 -4.60 5.84
N ASP A 38 2.07 -3.53 5.54
CA ASP A 38 3.10 -3.03 6.43
C ASP A 38 2.35 -2.52 7.67
N PRO A 39 2.35 -3.27 8.80
CA PRO A 39 1.57 -2.87 9.96
C PRO A 39 2.07 -1.53 10.50
N ALA A 40 3.34 -1.20 10.22
CA ALA A 40 3.91 0.10 10.53
C ALA A 40 3.30 1.23 9.67
N GLU A 41 2.98 0.98 8.41
CA GLU A 41 2.32 1.95 7.54
C GLU A 41 0.86 2.20 7.98
N GLN A 42 0.12 1.14 8.32
CA GLN A 42 -1.22 1.28 8.91
C GLN A 42 -1.19 2.04 10.24
N GLN A 43 -0.23 1.71 11.12
CA GLN A 43 -0.05 2.42 12.38
C GLN A 43 0.35 3.89 12.18
N ARG A 44 1.16 4.18 11.16
CA ARG A 44 1.54 5.56 10.80
C ARG A 44 0.33 6.36 10.31
N LEU A 45 -0.51 5.79 9.46
CA LEU A 45 -1.75 6.42 9.01
C LEU A 45 -2.72 6.65 10.19
N ALA A 46 -2.84 5.69 11.10
CA ALA A 46 -3.66 5.85 12.30
C ALA A 46 -3.18 7.02 13.18
N ARG A 47 -1.87 7.12 13.43
CA ARG A 47 -1.27 8.24 14.18
C ARG A 47 -1.50 9.59 13.51
N LEU A 48 -1.29 9.69 12.20
CA LEU A 48 -1.54 10.93 11.46
C LEU A 48 -3.01 11.36 11.56
N THR A 49 -3.93 10.40 11.53
CA THR A 49 -5.37 10.67 11.70
C THR A 49 -5.67 11.19 13.10
N GLU A 50 -5.10 10.57 14.13
CA GLU A 50 -5.24 10.99 15.52
C GLU A 50 -4.67 12.41 15.75
N ASP A 51 -3.49 12.70 15.21
CA ASP A 51 -2.87 14.03 15.29
C ASP A 51 -3.75 15.08 14.60
N ALA A 52 -4.31 14.76 13.43
CA ALA A 52 -5.23 15.64 12.72
C ALA A 52 -6.51 15.93 13.54
N GLN A 53 -7.05 14.93 14.24
CA GLN A 53 -8.19 15.12 15.14
C GLN A 53 -7.86 16.06 16.30
N ARG A 54 -6.72 15.85 16.97
CA ARG A 54 -6.28 16.73 18.07
C ARG A 54 -6.05 18.16 17.62
N MET A 55 -5.47 18.36 16.42
CA MET A 55 -5.29 19.70 15.86
C MET A 55 -6.64 20.38 15.63
N ARG A 56 -7.65 19.64 15.15
CA ARG A 56 -8.99 20.18 14.91
C ARG A 56 -9.69 20.59 16.21
N GLU A 57 -9.60 19.79 17.27
CA GLU A 57 -10.14 20.15 18.59
C GLU A 57 -9.49 21.41 19.16
N ARG A 58 -8.17 21.55 18.98
CA ARG A 58 -7.46 22.75 19.41
C ARG A 58 -7.89 23.98 18.62
N ILE A 59 -8.07 23.85 17.31
CA ILE A 59 -8.57 24.96 16.48
C ILE A 59 -9.97 25.36 16.93
N ASP A 60 -10.87 24.40 17.17
CA ASP A 60 -12.22 24.70 17.66
C ASP A 60 -12.20 25.43 19.02
N THR A 61 -11.33 24.98 19.93
CA THR A 61 -11.13 25.65 21.22
C THR A 61 -10.60 27.08 21.04
N LEU A 62 -9.63 27.26 20.14
CA LEU A 62 -9.09 28.60 19.84
C LEU A 62 -10.13 29.48 19.16
N GLU A 63 -10.97 28.94 18.28
CA GLU A 63 -12.08 29.68 17.67
C GLU A 63 -13.12 30.08 18.72
N GLN A 64 -13.46 29.22 19.68
CA GLN A 64 -14.36 29.58 20.78
C GLN A 64 -13.79 30.70 21.66
N ILE A 65 -12.49 30.63 21.99
CA ILE A 65 -11.82 31.70 22.77
C ILE A 65 -11.78 33.00 21.96
N LEU A 66 -11.42 32.93 20.69
CA LEU A 66 -11.32 34.09 19.81
C LEU A 66 -12.70 34.72 19.54
N ASP A 67 -13.75 33.92 19.42
CA ASP A 67 -15.14 34.39 19.34
C ASP A 67 -15.58 35.07 20.65
N ALA A 68 -15.16 34.55 21.80
CA ALA A 68 -15.46 35.14 23.11
C ALA A 68 -14.70 36.47 23.35
N GLU A 69 -13.46 36.58 22.88
CA GLU A 69 -12.59 37.74 23.10
C GLU A 69 -12.76 38.83 22.01
N HIS A 70 -13.06 38.44 20.76
CA HIS A 70 -13.15 39.34 19.61
C HIS A 70 -14.34 39.02 18.67
N PRO A 71 -15.61 39.17 19.08
CA PRO A 71 -16.79 38.65 18.37
C PRO A 71 -16.99 39.06 16.88
N ASN A 72 -16.27 40.07 16.37
CA ASN A 72 -16.37 40.54 14.98
C ASN A 72 -15.19 40.13 14.07
N TRP A 73 -14.25 39.31 14.54
CA TRP A 73 -13.03 38.96 13.76
C TRP A 73 -13.32 38.27 12.43
N ARG A 74 -14.43 37.52 12.31
CA ARG A 74 -14.85 36.83 11.08
C ARG A 74 -15.48 37.75 10.02
N GLN A 75 -15.76 39.01 10.34
CA GLN A 75 -16.44 39.96 9.44
C GLN A 75 -15.49 41.02 8.84
N SER A 76 -14.19 40.96 9.14
CA SER A 76 -13.15 41.86 8.62
C SER A 76 -12.51 41.38 7.32
#